data_AF-A0ABD0QAK4-F1
#
_entry.id   AF-A0ABD0QAK4-F1
#
_cell.length_a   1.000
_cell.length_b   1.000
_cell.length_c   1.000
_cell.angle_alpha   90.00
_cell.angle_beta   90.00
_cell.angle_gamma   90.00
#
_symmetry.space_group_name_H-M   'P 1'
#
loop_
_entity.id
_entity.type
_entity.pdbx_description
1 polymer ?
#
loop_
_entity_poly.entity_id
_entity_poly.type
_entity_poly.pdbx_seq_one_letter_code
_entity_poly.pdbx_strand_id
1 'polypeptide(L)' 'MKLDKSPFVVVSVIGQELLTASHHGASVVVLEAALKIGTCSLKLRGSVFSALSSAYWSLGNTEKSTAYMQQDLEVAKTL' A
#
# COMPACT_ATOMS: atom_id res chain seq x y z
N MET A 1 8.03 -18.02 7.29
CA MET A 1 6.63 -17.71 6.89
C MET A 1 6.55 -17.89 5.38
N LYS A 2 5.56 -18.62 4.84
CA LYS A 2 5.40 -18.76 3.38
C LYS A 2 4.71 -17.51 2.82
N LEU A 3 5.46 -16.42 2.67
CA LEU A 3 4.95 -15.12 2.23
C LEU A 3 4.31 -15.21 0.82
N ASP A 4 4.81 -16.12 -0.01
CA ASP A 4 4.29 -16.50 -1.32
C ASP A 4 2.85 -17.06 -1.30
N LYS A 5 2.37 -17.50 -0.14
CA LYS A 5 0.99 -18.00 0.03
C LYS A 5 0.03 -16.98 0.63
N SER A 6 0.53 -15.82 1.05
CA SER A 6 -0.31 -14.79 1.64
C SER A 6 -1.02 -14.01 0.52
N PRO A 7 -2.36 -14.03 0.44
CA PRO A 7 -3.08 -13.25 -0.57
C PRO A 7 -2.78 -11.76 -0.44
N PHE A 8 -2.59 -11.26 0.79
CA PHE A 8 -2.17 -9.89 1.03
C PHE A 8 -0.84 -9.59 0.36
N VAL A 9 0.17 -10.43 0.59
CA VAL A 9 1.52 -10.20 0.06
C VAL A 9 1.49 -10.22 -1.46
N VAL A 10 0.88 -11.24 -2.06
CA VAL A 10 0.80 -11.36 -3.53
C VAL A 10 0.14 -10.13 -4.14
N VAL A 11 -1.02 -9.71 -3.63
CA VAL A 11 -1.74 -8.55 -4.16
C VAL A 11 -0.97 -7.26 -3.91
N SER A 12 -0.36 -7.08 -2.73
CA SER A 12 0.44 -5.90 -2.41
C SER A 12 1.70 -5.75 -3.27
N VAL A 13 2.34 -6.86 -3.64
CA VAL A 13 3.51 -6.85 -4.53
C VAL A 13 3.07 -6.45 -5.93
N ILE A 14 1.99 -7.02 -6.47
CA ILE A 14 1.46 -6.62 -7.79
C ILE A 14 1.12 -5.13 -7.81
N GLY A 15 0.49 -4.61 -6.75
CA GLY A 15 0.18 -3.19 -6.64
C GLY A 15 1.43 -2.30 -6.64
N GLN A 16 2.50 -2.71 -5.95
CA GLN A 16 3.77 -1.98 -5.91
C GLN A 16 4.52 -2.05 -7.25
N GLU A 17 4.50 -3.18 -7.95
CA GLU A 17 5.09 -3.29 -9.30
C GLU A 17 4.36 -2.36 -10.30
N LEU A 18 3.03 -2.29 -10.23
CA LEU A 18 2.24 -1.35 -11.03
C LEU A 18 2.61 0.11 -10.71
N LEU A 19 2.88 0.44 -9.44
CA LEU A 19 3.32 1.76 -9.04
C LEU A 19 4.67 2.11 -9.66
N THR A 20 5.64 1.20 -9.56
CA THR A 20 6.98 1.35 -10.15
C THR A 20 6.91 1.49 -11.68
N ALA A 21 5.95 0.82 -12.32
CA ALA A 21 5.67 0.96 -13.75
C ALA A 21 4.85 2.21 -14.12
N SER A 22 4.61 3.13 -13.19
CA SER A 22 3.82 4.36 -13.37
C SER A 22 2.35 4.15 -13.75
N HIS A 23 1.81 2.94 -13.54
CA HIS A 23 0.38 2.65 -13.68
C HIS A 23 -0.37 3.05 -12.41
N HIS A 24 -0.31 4.33 -12.02
CA HIS A 24 -0.76 4.83 -10.72
C HIS A 24 -2.21 4.49 -10.40
N GLY A 25 -3.14 4.66 -11.36
CA GLY A 25 -4.55 4.33 -11.16
C GLY A 25 -4.80 2.84 -10.87
N ALA A 26 -4.16 1.95 -11.63
CA ALA A 26 -4.25 0.51 -11.41
C ALA A 26 -3.58 0.11 -10.08
N SER A 27 -2.43 0.70 -9.77
CA SER A 27 -1.73 0.52 -8.49
C SER A 27 -2.63 0.81 -7.31
N VAL A 28 -3.33 1.96 -7.29
CA VAL A 28 -4.27 2.32 -6.22
C VAL A 28 -5.32 1.24 -6.02
N VAL A 29 -5.97 0.80 -7.10
CA VAL A 29 -7.03 -0.23 -7.03
C VAL A 29 -6.51 -1.53 -6.41
N VAL A 30 -5.33 -1.98 -6.83
CA VAL A 30 -4.74 -3.23 -6.36
C VAL A 30 -4.26 -3.11 -4.91
N LEU A 31 -3.62 -2.00 -4.53
CA LEU A 31 -3.15 -1.78 -3.16
C LEU A 31 -4.31 -1.61 -2.16
N GLU A 32 -5.41 -0.94 -2.55
CA GLU A 32 -6.62 -0.90 -1.73
C GLU A 32 -7.26 -2.28 -1.57
N ALA A 33 -7.22 -3.12 -2.61
CA ALA A 33 -7.65 -4.52 -2.51
C ALA A 33 -6.77 -5.32 -1.53
N ALA A 34 -5.45 -5.09 -1.53
CA ALA A 34 -4.55 -5.69 -0.54
C ALA A 34 -4.96 -5.28 0.90
N LEU A 35 -5.27 -4.00 1.14
CA LEU A 35 -5.73 -3.55 2.46
C LEU A 35 -7.05 -4.23 2.89
N LYS A 36 -7.99 -4.44 1.96
CA LYS A 36 -9.24 -5.17 2.22
C LYS A 36 -9.01 -6.64 2.57
N ILE A 37 -8.03 -7.29 1.95
CA ILE A 37 -7.61 -8.66 2.32
C ILE A 37 -7.02 -8.67 3.73
N GLY A 38 -6.21 -7.68 4.06
CA GLY A 38 -5.64 -7.49 5.39
C GLY A 38 -4.46 -8.39 5.71
N THR A 39 -3.70 -8.00 6.73
CA THR A 39 -2.54 -8.73 7.25
C THR A 39 -2.39 -8.46 8.75
N CYS A 40 -1.83 -9.41 9.49
CA CYS A 40 -1.44 -9.21 10.89
C CYS A 40 -0.08 -8.51 11.03
N SER A 41 0.70 -8.41 9.95
CA SER A 41 2.00 -7.74 9.98
C SER A 41 1.83 -6.24 9.81
N LEU A 42 2.03 -5.49 10.89
CA LEU A 42 2.02 -4.03 10.86
C LEU A 42 3.04 -3.48 9.86
N LYS A 43 4.24 -4.07 9.79
CA LYS A 43 5.27 -3.69 8.82
C LYS A 43 4.82 -3.81 7.37
N LEU A 44 4.17 -4.92 7.00
CA LEU A 44 3.66 -5.11 5.64
C LEU A 44 2.48 -4.18 5.35
N ARG A 45 1.63 -3.90 6.35
CA ARG A 45 0.54 -2.93 6.21
C ARG A 45 1.07 -1.50 5.99
N GLY A 46 2.07 -1.07 6.76
CA GLY A 46 2.73 0.24 6.59
C GLY A 46 3.33 0.42 5.20
N SER A 47 4.04 -0.60 4.69
CA SER A 47 4.56 -0.59 3.31
C SER A 47 3.47 -0.33 2.26
N VAL A 48 2.27 -0.90 2.41
CA VAL A 48 1.14 -0.63 1.52
C VAL A 48 0.59 0.79 1.68
N PHE A 49 0.52 1.33 2.90
CA PHE A 49 0.15 2.73 3.12
C PHE A 49 1.14 3.70 2.46
N SER A 50 2.44 3.42 2.57
CA SER A 50 3.50 4.21 1.92
C SER A 50 3.34 4.20 0.39
N ALA A 51 3.08 3.03 -0.20
CA ALA A 51 2.84 2.89 -1.63
C ALA A 51 1.56 3.60 -2.09
N LEU A 52 0.47 3.50 -1.33
CA LEU A 52 -0.78 4.21 -1.62
C LEU A 52 -0.62 5.73 -1.54
N SER A 53 0.10 6.21 -0.53
CA SER A 53 0.46 7.63 -0.40
C SER A 53 1.14 8.14 -1.68
N SER A 54 2.14 7.41 -2.15
CA SER A 54 2.90 7.75 -3.36
C SER A 54 2.03 7.68 -4.62
N ALA A 55 1.20 6.65 -4.75
CA ALA A 55 0.32 6.50 -5.90
C ALA A 55 -0.73 7.62 -5.99
N TYR A 56 -1.34 8.00 -4.86
CA TYR A 56 -2.28 9.11 -4.80
C TYR A 56 -1.63 10.47 -5.03
N TRP A 57 -0.38 10.65 -4.56
CA TRP A 57 0.41 11.84 -4.86
C TRP A 57 0.61 12.00 -6.37
N SER A 58 1.03 10.93 -7.06
CA SER A 58 1.22 10.94 -8.52
C SER A 58 -0.07 11.20 -9.31
N LEU A 59 -1.25 10.88 -8.74
CA LEU A 59 -2.56 11.18 -9.33
C LEU A 59 -3.07 12.58 -8.99
N GLY A 60 -2.32 13.39 -8.23
CA GLY A 60 -2.73 14.72 -7.80
C GLY A 60 -3.75 14.74 -6.65
N ASN A 61 -4.06 13.58 -6.05
CA ASN A 61 -4.95 13.49 -4.90
C ASN A 61 -4.15 13.63 -3.60
N THR A 62 -3.78 14.86 -3.28
CA THR A 62 -2.94 15.20 -2.13
C THR A 62 -3.61 14.91 -0.78
N GLU A 63 -4.94 15.01 -0.70
CA GLU A 63 -5.73 14.70 0.48
C GLU A 63 -5.57 13.23 0.87
N LYS A 64 -5.87 12.31 -0.05
CA LYS A 64 -5.71 10.87 0.20
C LYS A 64 -4.24 10.48 0.40
N SER A 65 -3.33 11.10 -0.34
CA SER A 65 -1.90 10.86 -0.17
C SER A 65 -1.45 11.15 1.27
N THR A 66 -1.79 12.34 1.78
CA THR A 66 -1.46 12.76 3.15
C THR A 66 -2.13 11.86 4.19
N ALA A 67 -3.39 11.46 3.97
CA ALA A 67 -4.10 10.56 4.87
C ALA A 67 -3.39 9.20 5.00
N TYR A 68 -2.96 8.59 3.89
CA TYR A 68 -2.20 7.34 3.92
C TYR A 68 -0.80 7.53 4.51
N MET A 69 -0.14 8.66 4.28
CA MET A 69 1.15 8.96 4.87
C MET A 69 1.06 9.08 6.40
N GLN A 70 -0.03 9.66 6.92
CA GLN A 70 -0.30 9.71 8.35
C GLN A 70 -0.54 8.30 8.94
N GLN A 71 -1.24 7.43 8.22
CA GLN A 71 -1.43 6.03 8.64
C GLN A 71 -0.11 5.25 8.67
N ASP A 72 0.76 5.44 7.69
CA ASP A 72 2.10 4.84 7.68
C ASP A 72 2.95 5.34 8.88
N LEU A 73 2.89 6.64 9.17
CA LEU A 73 3.55 7.23 10.33
C LEU A 73 3.05 6.64 11.66
N GLU A 74 1.74 6.47 11.82
CA GLU A 74 1.16 5.84 13.02
C GLU A 74 1.63 4.38 13.18
N VAL A 75 1.74 3.64 12.08
CA VAL A 75 2.31 2.28 12.08
C VAL A 75 3.78 2.32 12.50
N ALA A 76 4.57 3.23 11.93
CA ALA A 76 6.00 3.35 12.23
C ALA A 76 6.28 3.73 13.69
N LYS A 77 5.42 4.54 14.32
CA LYS A 77 5.52 4.86 15.75
C LYS A 77 5.22 3.67 16.67
N THR A 78 4.50 2.67 16.16
CA THR A 78 4.02 1.51 16.94
C THR A 78 4.93 0.29 16.81
N LEU A 79 5.88 0.32 15.85
CA LEU A 79 6.88 -0.72 15.63
C LEU A 79 8.09 -0.55 16.56
#